data_AF-Q6FC53-F1
#
_entry.id   AF-Q6FC53-F1
#
_cell.length_a   1.000
_cell.length_b   1.000
_cell.length_c   1.000
_cell.angle_alpha   90.00
_cell.angle_beta   90.00
_cell.angle_gamma   90.00
#
_symmetry.space_group_name_H-M   'P 1'
#
loop_
_entity.id
_entity.type
_entity.pdbx_description
1 polymer ?
#
loop_
_entity_poly.entity_id
_entity_poly.type
_entity_poly.pdbx_seq_one_letter_code
_entity_poly.pdbx_strand_id
1 'polypeptide(L)' 'MSEEITNKKKVALSARAVDKMKIGTSDKRDIGEYTGLSVTCRKMGLRSFVYRYRSPLDNSLKKITLVN' A
#
# COMPACT_ATOMS: atom_id res chain seq x y z
N MET A 1 -26.16 -5.18 -2.61
CA MET A 1 -24.98 -6.06 -2.68
C MET A 1 -24.11 -5.72 -1.49
N SER A 2 -24.21 -6.53 -0.45
CA SER A 2 -23.63 -6.30 0.86
C SER A 2 -22.11 -6.42 0.76
N GLU A 3 -21.39 -5.33 1.03
CA GLU A 3 -19.94 -5.41 1.26
C GLU A 3 -19.74 -6.25 2.52
N GLU A 4 -19.33 -7.51 2.35
CA GLU A 4 -18.74 -8.27 3.44
C GLU A 4 -17.52 -7.49 3.92
N ILE A 5 -17.70 -6.76 5.02
CA ILE A 5 -16.60 -6.15 5.76
C ILE A 5 -15.84 -7.31 6.39
N THR A 6 -14.96 -7.93 5.60
CA THR A 6 -13.97 -8.85 6.13
C THR A 6 -13.14 -8.04 7.11
N ASN A 7 -13.39 -8.23 8.41
CA ASN A 7 -12.67 -7.59 9.50
C ASN A 7 -11.27 -8.22 9.61
N LYS A 8 -10.51 -8.12 8.52
CA LYS A 8 -9.17 -8.63 8.39
C LYS A 8 -8.27 -7.64 9.10
N LYS A 9 -7.78 -8.03 10.28
CA LYS A 9 -6.85 -7.25 11.09
C LYS A 9 -5.76 -6.69 10.18
N LYS A 10 -5.64 -5.36 10.12
CA LYS A 10 -4.56 -4.71 9.36
C LYS A 10 -3.25 -5.05 10.05
N VAL A 11 -2.32 -5.65 9.29
CA VAL A 11 -0.99 -6.03 9.77
C VAL A 11 0.03 -5.13 9.09
N ALA A 12 1.07 -4.74 9.82
CA ALA A 12 2.16 -3.96 9.27
C ALA A 12 2.79 -4.64 8.05
N LEU A 13 3.28 -3.82 7.12
CA LEU A 13 4.03 -4.34 5.99
C LEU A 13 5.33 -4.98 6.51
N SER A 14 5.64 -6.15 5.97
CA SER A 14 6.89 -6.86 6.25
C SER A 14 7.51 -7.32 4.95
N ALA A 15 8.83 -7.45 4.92
CA ALA A 15 9.56 -7.97 3.75
C ALA A 15 8.95 -9.29 3.25
N ARG A 16 8.68 -10.23 4.16
CA ARG A 16 8.03 -11.51 3.84
C ARG A 16 6.65 -11.34 3.19
N ALA A 17 5.87 -10.35 3.60
CA ALA A 17 4.55 -10.08 3.04
C ALA A 17 4.62 -9.49 1.63
N VAL A 18 5.68 -8.71 1.35
CA VAL A 18 6.03 -8.16 0.03
C VAL A 18 6.54 -9.29 -0.86
N ASP A 19 7.40 -10.17 -0.35
CA ASP A 19 7.97 -11.31 -1.08
C ASP A 19 6.94 -12.30 -1.58
N LYS A 20 5.89 -12.49 -0.80
CA LYS A 20 4.77 -13.37 -1.15
C LYS A 20 3.73 -12.72 -2.07
N MET A 21 3.89 -11.45 -2.46
CA MET A 21 2.95 -10.82 -3.37
C MET A 21 3.06 -11.41 -4.77
N LYS A 22 1.91 -11.69 -5.39
CA LYS A 22 1.79 -12.18 -6.76
C LYS A 22 1.16 -11.12 -7.65
N ILE A 23 1.41 -11.21 -8.95
CA ILE A 23 0.71 -10.39 -9.95
C ILE A 23 -0.80 -10.60 -9.78
N GLY A 24 -1.56 -9.51 -9.76
CA GLY A 24 -3.01 -9.53 -9.52
C GLY A 24 -3.43 -9.54 -8.05
N THR A 25 -2.49 -9.59 -7.11
CA THR A 25 -2.78 -9.37 -5.69
C THR A 25 -3.11 -7.89 -5.46
N SER A 26 -4.09 -7.61 -4.61
CA SER A 26 -4.42 -6.25 -4.17
C SER A 26 -3.22 -5.55 -3.54
N ASP A 27 -3.17 -4.23 -3.67
CA ASP A 27 -2.21 -3.38 -2.98
C ASP A 27 -2.20 -3.65 -1.48
N LYS A 28 -1.02 -3.63 -0.88
CA LYS A 28 -0.86 -3.74 0.57
C LYS A 28 -0.42 -2.39 1.12
N ARG A 29 -0.97 -2.00 2.27
CA ARG A 29 -0.61 -0.75 2.96
C ARG A 29 -0.03 -1.07 4.32
N ASP A 30 0.86 -0.21 4.79
CA ASP A 30 1.35 -0.30 6.16
C ASP A 30 0.31 0.24 7.16
N ILE A 31 0.65 0.17 8.44
CA ILE A 31 -0.16 0.66 9.55
C ILE A 31 0.63 1.64 10.42
N GLY A 32 -0.07 2.30 11.35
CA GLY A 32 0.55 3.22 12.30
C GLY A 32 1.15 4.45 11.60
N GLU A 33 2.37 4.82 11.99
CA GLU A 33 3.11 5.98 11.46
C GLU A 33 3.27 5.91 9.94
N TYR A 34 3.48 4.73 9.38
CA TYR A 34 3.70 4.52 7.96
C TYR A 34 2.41 4.22 7.18
N THR A 35 1.22 4.53 7.69
CA THR A 35 -0.05 4.21 7.00
C THR A 35 -0.18 4.78 5.59
N GLY A 36 0.62 5.79 5.24
CA GLY A 36 0.73 6.35 3.89
C GLY A 36 1.51 5.46 2.91
N LEU A 37 2.34 4.55 3.40
CA LEU A 37 3.16 3.63 2.62
C LEU A 37 2.33 2.47 2.09
N SER A 38 2.54 2.15 0.82
CA SER A 38 1.87 1.05 0.14
C SER A 38 2.77 0.43 -0.92
N VAL A 39 2.50 -0.83 -1.25
CA VAL A 39 3.19 -1.59 -2.28
C VAL A 39 2.18 -2.18 -3.27
N THR A 40 2.50 -2.05 -4.55
CA THR A 40 1.73 -2.61 -5.67
C THR A 40 2.60 -3.58 -6.45
N CYS A 41 2.06 -4.75 -6.79
CA CYS A 41 2.69 -5.67 -7.75
C CYS A 41 2.12 -5.42 -9.16
N ARG A 42 2.94 -4.85 -10.03
CA ARG A 42 2.59 -4.56 -11.42
C ARG A 42 2.76 -5.80 -12.32
N LYS A 43 2.35 -5.66 -13.58
CA LYS A 43 2.64 -6.64 -14.63
C LYS A 43 4.16 -6.87 -14.69
N MET A 44 4.58 -8.13 -14.90
CA MET A 44 5.98 -8.60 -14.84
C MET A 44 6.59 -8.73 -13.43
N GLY A 45 5.80 -8.65 -12.36
CA GLY A 45 6.29 -8.91 -11.00
C GLY A 45 7.06 -7.75 -10.37
N LEU A 46 7.10 -6.60 -11.04
CA LEU A 46 7.73 -5.39 -10.54
C LEU A 46 6.97 -4.84 -9.33
N ARG A 47 7.69 -4.49 -8.26
CA ARG A 47 7.13 -4.05 -6.99
C ARG A 47 7.37 -2.56 -6.80
N SER A 48 6.31 -1.78 -6.97
CA SER A 48 6.39 -0.33 -6.81
C SER A 48 5.93 0.08 -5.43
N PHE A 49 6.76 0.89 -4.75
CA PHE A 49 6.47 1.44 -3.45
C PHE A 49 6.00 2.87 -3.58
N VAL A 50 4.91 3.18 -2.89
CA VAL A 50 4.21 4.46 -2.98
C VAL A 50 3.95 5.00 -1.58
N TYR A 51 4.28 6.26 -1.35
CA TYR A 51 3.91 6.98 -0.14
C TYR A 51 2.84 8.03 -0.45
N ARG A 52 1.74 8.00 0.28
CA ARG A 52 0.63 8.95 0.17
C ARG A 52 0.47 9.74 1.46
N TYR A 53 0.51 11.06 1.36
CA TYR A 53 0.43 11.96 2.52
C TYR A 53 -0.46 13.16 2.20
N ARG A 54 -0.96 13.83 3.25
CA ARG A 54 -1.57 15.15 3.11
C ARG A 54 -0.50 16.20 3.30
N SER A 55 -0.37 17.10 2.34
CA SER A 55 0.57 18.21 2.41
C SER A 55 0.11 19.21 3.47
N PRO A 56 0.98 19.62 4.40
CA PRO A 56 0.60 20.56 5.46
C PRO A 56 0.40 22.00 4.95
N LEU A 57 0.84 22.30 3.73
CA LEU A 57 0.76 23.63 3.14
C LEU A 57 -0.63 23.97 2.61
N ASP A 58 -1.30 22.98 2.02
CA ASP A 58 -2.52 23.13 1.23
C ASP A 58 -3.56 22.04 1.52
N ASN A 59 -3.26 21.14 2.46
CA ASN A 59 -4.07 19.96 2.82
C ASN A 59 -4.37 19.01 1.64
N SER A 60 -3.64 19.15 0.53
CA SER A 60 -3.83 18.34 -0.67
C SER A 60 -3.28 16.93 -0.48
N LEU A 61 -3.94 15.94 -1.08
CA LEU A 61 -3.48 14.55 -1.02
C LEU A 61 -2.42 14.32 -2.09
N LYS A 62 -1.18 14.13 -1.66
CA LYS A 62 -0.02 13.89 -2.54
C LYS A 62 0.37 12.43 -2.53
N LYS A 63 0.89 11.97 -3.66
CA LYS A 63 1.37 10.60 -3.88
C LYS A 63 2.77 10.65 -4.49
N ILE A 64 3.72 9.98 -3.87
CA ILE A 64 5.11 9.89 -4.32
C ILE A 64 5.45 8.41 -4.56
N THR A 65 6.10 8.13 -5.68
CA THR A 65 6.70 6.81 -5.94
C THR A 65 8.12 6.82 -5.39
N LEU A 66 8.44 5.88 -4.49
CA LEU A 66 9.74 5.78 -3.85
C LEU A 66 10.70 4.87 -4.63
N VAL A 67 10.18 3.73 -5.12
CA VAL A 67 10.94 2.71 -5.85
C VAL A 67 10.05 2.15 -6.95
N ASN A 68 10.63 1.90 -8.12
CA ASN A 68 9.99 1.25 -9.26
C ASN A 68 10.42 -0.21 -9.37
#